data_AF-A0A7L0K5G6-F1
#
_entry.id   AF-A0A7L0K5G6-F1
#
_cell.length_a   1.000
_cell.length_b   1.000
_cell.length_c   1.000
_cell.angle_alpha   90.00
_cell.angle_beta   90.00
_cell.angle_gamma   90.00
#
_symmetry.space_group_name_H-M   'P 1'
#
loop_
_entity.id
_entity.type
_entity.pdbx_description
1 polymer ?
#
loop_
_entity_poly.entity_id
_entity_poly.type
_entity_poly.pdbx_seq_one_letter_code
_entity_poly.pdbx_strand_id
1 'polypeptide(L)'
;GADRELQTVRQMMIDFLQNHSQESRPPACPSLDPVLSSDITSLFDKNSHHYTAIVFESNNSYVGREVILDLIQYENIVKLGISSVPSCYLMHPNGSHGLINILKPLRSFFSSYLKSLPGVRKKLLLPLELPVKENKEESTEIKPWKEFDK
;
A
#
# COMPACT_ATOMS: atom_id res chain seq x y z
N GLY A 1 1.94 26.98 -0.87
CA GLY A 1 2.41 26.41 0.41
C GLY A 1 2.79 24.97 0.17
N ALA A 2 3.98 24.57 0.60
CA ALA A 2 4.64 23.32 0.20
C ALA A 2 3.79 22.04 0.38
N ASP A 3 2.90 22.00 1.38
CA ASP A 3 2.01 20.85 1.60
C ASP A 3 1.03 20.57 0.45
N ARG A 4 0.54 21.63 -0.23
CA ARG A 4 -0.35 21.47 -1.39
C ARG A 4 0.37 20.86 -2.57
N GLU A 5 1.66 21.19 -2.73
CA GLU A 5 2.50 20.61 -3.77
C GLU A 5 2.78 19.13 -3.48
N LEU A 6 3.11 18.78 -2.23
CA LEU A 6 3.36 17.40 -1.85
C LEU A 6 2.13 16.50 -2.00
N GLN A 7 0.94 16.97 -1.61
CA GLN A 7 -0.30 16.23 -1.82
C GLN A 7 -0.55 15.99 -3.32
N THR A 8 -0.36 17.02 -4.15
CA THR A 8 -0.58 16.94 -5.60
C THR A 8 0.39 15.95 -6.26
N VAL A 9 1.68 16.03 -5.93
CA VAL A 9 2.69 15.08 -6.42
C VAL A 9 2.32 13.65 -6.04
N ARG A 10 1.90 13.42 -4.80
CA ARG A 10 1.50 12.09 -4.35
C ARG A 10 0.28 11.55 -5.09
N GLN A 11 -0.74 12.37 -5.30
CA GLN A 11 -1.93 11.98 -6.05
C GLN A 11 -1.57 11.63 -7.50
N MET A 12 -0.74 12.45 -8.16
CA MET A 12 -0.22 12.13 -9.49
C MET A 12 0.56 10.80 -9.52
N MET A 13 1.39 10.53 -8.51
CA MET A 13 2.10 9.24 -8.44
C MET A 13 1.13 8.06 -8.30
N ILE A 14 0.05 8.22 -7.53
CA ILE A 14 -0.99 7.20 -7.40
C ILE A 14 -1.71 6.98 -8.73
N ASP A 15 -2.10 8.06 -9.42
CA ASP A 15 -2.75 7.99 -10.72
C ASP A 15 -1.84 7.32 -11.76
N PHE A 16 -0.54 7.62 -11.72
CA PHE A 16 0.45 6.98 -12.57
C PHE A 16 0.51 5.47 -12.30
N LEU A 17 0.59 5.06 -11.03
CA LEU A 17 0.62 3.64 -10.64
C LEU A 17 -0.67 2.90 -10.98
N GLN A 18 -1.82 3.57 -10.90
CA GLN A 18 -3.12 2.97 -11.20
C GLN A 18 -3.34 2.79 -12.70
N ASN A 19 -2.91 3.75 -13.53
CA ASN A 19 -3.13 3.73 -14.98
C ASN A 19 -2.06 2.94 -15.77
N HIS A 20 -1.08 2.32 -15.12
CA HIS A 20 -0.09 1.47 -15.79
C HIS A 20 -0.74 0.21 -16.36
N SER A 21 -0.30 -0.21 -17.55
CA SER A 21 -0.68 -1.51 -18.10
C SER A 21 -0.19 -2.64 -17.18
N GLN A 22 -0.93 -3.75 -17.13
CA GLN A 22 -0.60 -4.87 -16.23
C GLN A 22 0.81 -5.43 -16.47
N GLU A 23 1.34 -5.31 -17.69
CA GLU A 23 2.70 -5.72 -18.06
C GLU A 23 3.81 -4.80 -17.51
N SER A 24 3.47 -3.56 -17.16
CA SER A 24 4.42 -2.55 -16.65
C SER A 24 4.24 -2.25 -15.15
N ARG A 25 3.29 -2.93 -14.48
CA ARG A 25 3.02 -2.74 -13.05
C ARG A 25 4.18 -3.33 -12.22
N PRO A 26 4.70 -2.60 -11.21
CA PRO A 26 5.70 -3.15 -10.32
C PRO A 26 5.18 -4.41 -9.61
N PRO A 27 5.99 -5.47 -9.45
CA PRO A 27 5.53 -6.77 -8.93
C PRO A 27 5.00 -6.70 -7.49
N ALA A 28 5.51 -5.76 -6.69
CA ALA A 28 5.06 -5.54 -5.33
C ALA A 28 3.82 -4.63 -5.22
N CYS A 29 3.40 -3.98 -6.30
CA CYS A 29 2.33 -2.97 -6.27
C CYS A 29 0.95 -3.64 -6.15
N PRO A 30 0.22 -3.43 -5.03
CA PRO A 30 -1.12 -4.00 -4.85
C PRO A 30 -2.10 -3.37 -5.83
N SER A 31 -3.25 -4.02 -6.07
CA SER A 31 -4.33 -3.42 -6.85
C SER A 31 -4.79 -2.10 -6.19
N LEU A 32 -4.96 -1.06 -7.01
CA LEU A 32 -5.41 0.27 -6.58
C LEU A 32 -6.81 0.61 -7.10
N ASP A 33 -7.39 -0.28 -7.91
CA ASP A 33 -8.70 -0.07 -8.49
C ASP A 33 -9.80 -0.27 -7.43
N PRO A 34 -10.91 0.48 -7.53
CA PRO A 34 -12.07 0.24 -6.70
C PRO A 34 -12.57 -1.19 -6.87
N VAL A 35 -12.94 -1.80 -5.76
CA VAL A 35 -13.54 -3.13 -5.71
C VAL A 35 -15.03 -3.02 -5.94
N LEU A 36 -15.56 -3.89 -6.80
CA LEU A 36 -16.97 -3.97 -7.10
C LEU A 36 -17.73 -4.63 -5.96
N SER A 37 -18.97 -4.21 -5.74
CA SER A 37 -19.81 -4.77 -4.66
C SER A 37 -20.03 -6.28 -4.79
N SER A 38 -20.04 -6.82 -6.01
CA SER A 38 -20.12 -8.26 -6.29
C SER A 38 -18.96 -9.06 -5.70
N ASP A 39 -17.78 -8.47 -5.69
CA ASP A 39 -16.54 -9.15 -5.32
C ASP A 39 -16.38 -9.21 -3.79
N ILE A 40 -17.09 -8.34 -3.08
CA ILE A 40 -17.05 -8.24 -1.62
C ILE A 40 -17.61 -9.49 -0.96
N THR A 41 -18.74 -10.02 -1.45
CA THR A 41 -19.38 -11.22 -0.87
C THR A 41 -18.40 -12.39 -0.84
N SER A 42 -17.58 -12.52 -1.90
CA SER A 42 -16.56 -13.57 -1.99
C SER A 42 -15.42 -13.44 -0.95
N LEU A 43 -15.28 -12.28 -0.30
CA LEU A 43 -14.28 -12.06 0.75
C LEU A 43 -14.76 -12.58 2.10
N PHE A 44 -16.07 -12.53 2.35
CA PHE A 44 -16.69 -13.02 3.59
C PHE A 44 -16.67 -14.54 3.67
N ASP A 45 -16.75 -15.22 2.53
CA ASP A 45 -16.70 -16.68 2.45
C ASP A 45 -15.27 -17.25 2.54
N LYS A 46 -14.25 -16.39 2.42
CA LYS A 46 -12.85 -16.80 2.51
C LYS A 46 -12.40 -16.76 3.97
N ASN A 47 -12.18 -17.94 4.55
CA ASN A 47 -11.42 -18.08 5.79
C ASN A 47 -9.97 -17.64 5.54
N SER A 48 -9.73 -16.34 5.68
CA SER A 48 -8.44 -15.70 5.52
C SER A 48 -7.69 -15.77 6.85
N HIS A 49 -6.45 -16.27 6.85
CA HIS A 49 -5.55 -16.15 8.00
C HIS A 49 -5.02 -14.71 8.21
N HIS A 50 -5.50 -13.76 7.41
CA HIS A 50 -5.07 -12.36 7.37
C HIS A 50 -6.25 -11.43 7.66
N TYR A 51 -5.94 -10.22 8.14
CA TYR A 51 -6.92 -9.16 8.24
C TYR A 51 -7.35 -8.68 6.86
N THR A 52 -8.63 -8.35 6.68
CA THR A 52 -9.13 -7.67 5.49
C THR A 52 -9.72 -6.34 5.89
N ALA A 53 -9.11 -5.25 5.43
CA ALA A 53 -9.60 -3.89 5.64
C ALA A 53 -10.30 -3.39 4.38
N ILE A 54 -11.53 -2.94 4.51
CA ILE A 54 -12.32 -2.40 3.42
C ILE A 54 -12.54 -0.92 3.72
N VAL A 55 -11.99 -0.04 2.90
CA VAL A 55 -12.18 1.41 3.04
C VAL A 55 -13.18 1.87 2.02
N PHE A 56 -14.30 2.37 2.53
CA PHE A 56 -15.24 3.15 1.76
C PHE A 56 -14.65 4.56 1.64
N GLU A 57 -14.56 5.11 0.43
CA GLU A 57 -14.26 6.51 0.20
C GLU A 57 -15.01 7.09 -1.02
N SER A 58 -15.03 8.40 -1.19
CA SER A 58 -15.58 9.02 -2.41
C SER A 58 -14.62 8.87 -3.60
N ASN A 59 -15.13 8.94 -4.83
CA ASN A 59 -14.29 8.76 -6.05
C ASN A 59 -13.13 9.75 -6.16
N ASN A 60 -13.25 10.93 -5.55
CA ASN A 60 -12.21 11.96 -5.51
C ASN A 60 -11.25 11.83 -4.32
N SER A 61 -11.48 10.86 -3.42
CA SER A 61 -10.62 10.59 -2.27
C SER A 61 -9.49 9.65 -2.66
N TYR A 62 -8.30 9.91 -2.13
CA TYR A 62 -7.10 9.09 -2.33
C TYR A 62 -6.72 8.31 -1.07
N VAL A 63 -7.45 8.48 0.03
CA VAL A 63 -7.11 7.93 1.35
C VAL A 63 -7.02 6.41 1.31
N GLY A 64 -7.93 5.73 0.62
CA GLY A 64 -7.93 4.28 0.45
C GLY A 64 -6.63 3.80 -0.18
N ARG A 65 -6.30 4.34 -1.35
CA ARG A 65 -5.09 4.06 -2.15
C ARG A 65 -3.80 4.43 -1.41
N GLU A 66 -3.75 5.59 -0.78
CA GLU A 66 -2.59 6.00 0.04
C GLU A 66 -2.31 5.01 1.16
N VAL A 67 -3.36 4.59 1.88
CA VAL A 67 -3.21 3.63 2.98
C VAL A 67 -2.90 2.22 2.46
N ILE A 68 -3.43 1.80 1.30
CA ILE A 68 -3.02 0.54 0.65
C ILE A 68 -1.50 0.55 0.42
N LEU A 69 -0.98 1.64 -0.13
CA LEU A 69 0.46 1.82 -0.39
C LEU A 69 1.28 1.94 0.91
N ASP A 70 0.74 2.55 1.97
CA ASP A 70 1.38 2.59 3.30
C ASP A 70 1.58 1.19 3.91
N LEU A 71 0.78 0.22 3.47
CA LEU A 71 0.75 -1.16 3.95
C LEU A 71 1.44 -2.15 2.99
N ILE A 72 2.01 -1.70 1.87
CA ILE A 72 2.66 -2.57 0.87
C ILE A 72 3.77 -3.47 1.46
N GLN A 73 4.48 -2.93 2.46
CA GLN A 73 5.56 -3.60 3.17
C GLN A 73 5.06 -4.41 4.37
N TYR A 74 3.75 -4.46 4.63
CA TYR A 74 3.18 -5.21 5.74
C TYR A 74 2.55 -6.51 5.23
N GLU A 75 2.65 -7.54 6.05
CA GLU A 75 1.97 -8.82 5.84
C GLU A 75 0.75 -8.93 6.74
N ASN A 76 -0.07 -9.94 6.46
CA ASN A 76 -1.28 -10.26 7.21
C ASN A 76 -2.38 -9.19 7.13
N ILE A 77 -2.34 -8.34 6.11
CA ILE A 77 -3.42 -7.41 5.83
C ILE A 77 -3.67 -7.26 4.32
N VAL A 78 -4.92 -7.44 3.92
CA VAL A 78 -5.43 -7.15 2.57
C VAL A 78 -6.31 -5.92 2.66
N LYS A 79 -6.18 -5.01 1.69
CA LYS A 79 -7.00 -3.80 1.68
C LYS A 79 -7.69 -3.55 0.36
N LEU A 80 -8.95 -3.16 0.43
CA LEU A 80 -9.86 -2.96 -0.70
C LEU A 80 -10.54 -1.59 -0.60
N GLY A 81 -10.69 -0.90 -1.73
CA GLY A 81 -11.36 0.40 -1.81
C GLY A 81 -12.79 0.25 -2.35
N ILE A 82 -13.77 0.88 -1.73
CA ILE A 82 -15.16 0.96 -2.22
C ILE A 82 -15.56 2.42 -2.35
N SER A 83 -16.43 2.73 -3.30
CA SER A 83 -17.03 4.06 -3.46
C SER A 83 -18.16 4.31 -2.44
N SER A 84 -17.87 4.82 -1.22
CA SER A 84 -18.85 5.56 -0.36
C SER A 84 -18.19 6.27 0.86
N VAL A 85 -18.91 7.17 1.53
CA VAL A 85 -18.41 8.19 2.50
C VAL A 85 -17.65 7.59 3.71
N PRO A 86 -16.53 8.18 4.20
CA PRO A 86 -15.39 7.35 4.58
C PRO A 86 -15.58 6.63 5.91
N SER A 87 -15.70 5.32 5.79
CA SER A 87 -15.72 4.36 6.88
C SER A 87 -14.76 3.23 6.52
N CYS A 88 -14.18 2.58 7.53
CA CYS A 88 -13.39 1.38 7.32
C CYS A 88 -14.06 0.22 8.02
N TYR A 89 -14.17 -0.88 7.32
CA TYR A 89 -14.67 -2.14 7.82
C TYR A 89 -13.50 -3.11 7.94
N LEU A 90 -13.35 -3.75 9.10
CA LEU A 90 -12.27 -4.70 9.35
C LEU A 90 -12.85 -6.09 9.53
N MET A 91 -12.25 -7.05 8.85
CA MET A 91 -12.48 -8.47 9.05
C MET A 91 -11.22 -9.06 9.68
N HIS A 92 -11.40 -9.72 10.82
CA HIS A 92 -10.34 -10.39 11.55
C HIS A 92 -10.15 -11.82 11.05
N PRO A 93 -8.95 -12.40 11.22
CA PRO A 93 -8.69 -13.80 10.85
C PRO A 93 -9.59 -14.83 11.55
N ASN A 94 -10.19 -14.46 12.68
CA ASN A 94 -11.10 -15.32 13.44
C ASN A 94 -12.57 -15.26 12.94
N GLY A 95 -12.82 -14.56 11.83
CA GLY A 95 -14.16 -14.37 11.26
C GLY A 95 -14.98 -13.23 11.88
N SER A 96 -14.53 -12.64 12.99
CA SER A 96 -15.18 -11.44 13.53
C SER A 96 -14.95 -10.25 12.60
N HIS A 97 -15.97 -9.43 12.40
CA HIS A 97 -15.93 -8.34 11.44
C HIS A 97 -16.81 -7.18 11.90
N GLY A 98 -16.42 -5.94 11.55
CA GLY A 98 -17.14 -4.76 12.02
C GLY A 98 -16.55 -3.44 11.52
N LEU A 99 -17.29 -2.36 11.77
CA LEU A 99 -16.82 -1.01 11.48
C LEU A 99 -15.73 -0.60 12.47
N ILE A 100 -14.65 -0.02 11.95
CA ILE A 100 -13.63 0.63 12.78
C ILE A 100 -14.13 2.03 13.13
N ASN A 101 -14.28 2.29 14.42
CA ASN A 101 -14.62 3.63 14.90
C ASN A 101 -13.39 4.55 14.81
N ILE A 102 -13.31 5.31 13.72
CA ILE A 102 -12.21 6.25 13.49
C ILE A 102 -12.75 7.67 13.62
N LEU A 103 -12.24 8.38 14.63
CA LEU A 103 -12.67 9.74 14.98
C LEU A 103 -12.56 10.74 13.82
N LYS A 104 -11.54 10.55 12.96
CA LYS A 104 -11.33 11.35 11.74
C LYS A 104 -10.83 10.45 10.61
N PRO A 105 -11.49 10.45 9.43
CA PRO A 105 -11.14 9.59 8.31
C PRO A 105 -9.88 10.09 7.57
N LEU A 106 -8.76 10.22 8.28
CA LEU A 106 -7.48 10.61 7.72
C LEU A 106 -6.61 9.38 7.46
N ARG A 107 -5.80 9.46 6.41
CA ARG A 107 -4.79 8.46 6.06
C ARG A 107 -3.98 8.00 7.27
N SER A 108 -3.47 8.93 8.09
CA SER A 108 -2.62 8.63 9.24
C SER A 108 -3.32 7.75 10.27
N PHE A 109 -4.61 8.00 10.56
CA PHE A 109 -5.38 7.20 11.51
C PHE A 109 -5.60 5.77 10.99
N PHE A 110 -6.03 5.61 9.74
CA PHE A 110 -6.19 4.28 9.14
C PHE A 110 -4.85 3.53 9.12
N SER A 111 -3.79 4.15 8.60
CA SER A 111 -2.48 3.52 8.49
C SER A 111 -1.90 3.14 9.85
N SER A 112 -1.98 4.02 10.85
CA SER A 112 -1.47 3.72 12.19
C SER A 112 -2.25 2.59 12.86
N TYR A 113 -3.59 2.63 12.78
CA TYR A 113 -4.44 1.61 13.38
C TYR A 113 -4.15 0.23 12.76
N LEU A 114 -4.16 0.14 11.42
CA LEU A 114 -3.93 -1.10 10.71
C LEU A 114 -2.51 -1.67 10.93
N LYS A 115 -1.50 -0.81 11.05
CA LYS A 115 -0.12 -1.22 11.37
C LYS A 115 0.04 -1.72 12.81
N SER A 116 -0.84 -1.31 13.72
CA SER A 116 -0.82 -1.73 15.13
C SER A 116 -1.57 -3.03 15.42
N LEU A 117 -2.27 -3.59 14.43
CA LEU A 117 -3.04 -4.81 14.60
C LEU A 117 -2.14 -5.99 15.00
N PRO A 118 -2.59 -6.86 15.93
CA PRO A 118 -1.80 -8.02 16.35
C PRO A 118 -1.44 -8.92 15.17
N GLY A 119 -0.15 -9.21 14.99
CA GLY A 119 0.35 -10.06 13.90
C GLY A 119 0.60 -9.33 12.57
N VAL A 120 0.21 -8.05 12.44
CA VAL A 120 0.63 -7.21 11.33
C VAL A 120 2.06 -6.74 11.57
N ARG A 121 2.98 -7.15 10.70
CA ARG A 121 4.41 -6.85 10.80
C ARG A 121 4.96 -6.46 9.45
N LYS A 122 6.05 -5.70 9.47
CA LYS A 122 6.79 -5.42 8.24
C LYS A 122 7.39 -6.72 7.71
N LYS A 123 7.29 -6.91 6.40
CA LYS A 123 8.06 -7.88 5.63
C LYS A 123 9.52 -7.71 6.00
N LEU A 124 10.16 -8.78 6.48
CA LEU A 124 11.61 -8.81 6.52
C LEU A 124 12.05 -8.70 5.07
N LEU A 125 12.66 -7.57 4.71
CA LEU A 125 13.25 -7.39 3.40
C LEU A 125 14.36 -8.46 3.30
N LEU A 126 14.06 -9.59 2.65
CA LEU A 126 15.11 -10.34 1.98
C LEU A 126 15.83 -9.32 1.10
N PRO A 127 17.19 -9.31 1.07
CA PRO A 127 17.93 -8.37 0.25
C PRO A 127 17.30 -8.37 -1.14
N LEU A 128 16.83 -7.19 -1.56
CA LEU A 128 16.29 -7.01 -2.90
C LEU A 128 17.36 -7.57 -3.84
N GLU A 129 17.09 -8.69 -4.53
CA GLU A 129 17.98 -9.17 -5.58
C GLU A 129 17.94 -8.09 -6.65
N LEU A 130 18.87 -7.14 -6.52
CA LEU A 130 19.18 -6.18 -7.55
C LEU A 130 19.51 -7.02 -8.79
N PRO A 131 19.00 -6.65 -9.98
CA PRO A 131 19.29 -7.40 -11.19
C PRO A 131 20.81 -7.59 -11.25
N VAL A 132 21.23 -8.86 -11.28
CA VAL A 132 22.63 -9.24 -11.42
C VAL A 132 23.14 -8.52 -12.67
N LYS A 133 23.95 -7.47 -12.48
CA LYS A 133 24.75 -6.94 -13.56
C LYS A 133 25.67 -8.09 -13.96
N GLU A 134 25.52 -8.56 -15.20
CA GLU A 134 26.51 -9.43 -15.83
C GLU A 134 27.85 -8.69 -15.82
N ASN A 135 28.65 -8.96 -14.80
CA ASN A 135 30.02 -8.50 -14.73
C ASN A 135 30.82 -9.39 -15.69
N LYS A 136 30.98 -8.92 -16.93
CA LYS A 136 32.18 -9.27 -17.69
C LYS A 136 33.36 -8.70 -16.91
N GLU A 137 34.27 -9.60 -16.56
CA GLU A 137 35.52 -9.32 -15.88
C GLU A 137 36.24 -8.15 -16.55
N GLU A 138 36.47 -7.06 -15.80
CA GLU A 138 37.65 -6.23 -16.00
C GLU A 138 37.97 -5.44 -14.72
N SER A 139 39.11 -5.79 -14.15
CA SER A 139 39.99 -5.04 -13.25
C SER A 139 39.40 -4.34 -12.01
N THR A 140 39.89 -4.82 -10.86
CA THR A 140 39.92 -4.16 -9.56
C THR A 140 40.61 -2.79 -9.62
N GLU A 141 39.85 -1.70 -9.62
CA GLU A 141 40.31 -0.42 -9.07
C GLU A 141 39.18 0.27 -8.31
N ILE A 142 39.28 0.25 -6.98
CA ILE A 142 38.42 1.00 -6.08
C ILE A 142 38.78 2.48 -6.26
N LYS A 143 37.97 3.25 -7.00
CA LYS A 143 38.09 4.71 -7.04
C LYS A 143 37.56 5.29 -5.71
N PRO A 144 38.37 6.01 -4.93
CA PRO A 144 37.89 6.69 -3.72
C PRO A 144 36.96 7.86 -4.10
N TRP A 145 35.93 8.05 -3.28
CA TRP A 145 34.92 9.10 -3.45
C TRP A 145 35.57 10.49 -3.42
N LYS A 146 35.25 11.33 -4.40
CA LYS A 146 35.75 12.70 -4.48
C LYS A 146 34.92 13.60 -3.56
N GLU A 147 35.55 14.26 -2.61
CA GLU A 147 34.90 15.27 -1.76
C GLU A 147 34.46 16.48 -2.61
N PHE A 148 33.29 17.04 -2.29
CA PHE A 148 32.78 18.24 -2.93
C PHE A 148 33.38 19.48 -2.26
N ASP A 149 33.92 20.40 -3.06
CA ASP A 149 34.39 21.70 -2.59
C ASP A 149 33.21 22.59 -2.13
N LYS A 150 33.44 23.36 -1.05
CA LYS A 150 32.49 24.31 -0.44
C LYS A 150 32.32 25.59 -1.24
#